data_AF-A0A965B7M4-F1
#
_entry.id   AF-A0A965B7M4-F1
#
_cell.length_a   1.000
_cell.length_b   1.000
_cell.length_c   1.000
_cell.angle_alpha   90.00
_cell.angle_beta   90.00
_cell.angle_gamma   90.00
#
_symmetry.space_group_name_H-M   'P 1'
#
loop_
_entity.id
_entity.type
_entity.pdbx_description
1 polymer ?
#
loop_
_entity_poly.entity_id
_entity_poly.type
_entity_poly.pdbx_seq_one_letter_code
_entity_poly.pdbx_strand_id
1 'polypeptide(L)'
;MSRDAAAPTSTGTVGAGLLVARRLRASGIDTMFTLSGGHLFSIYDGCRTEGIRLIDTRHEQTAAFAAEGWSKVTRVPGVVALTAGPGVTNGMSAMGAAQQNQSPMLVLGGRAPALRWGMGSLQEID
;
A
#
# COMPACT_ATOMS: atom_id res chain seq x y z
N MET A 1 -4.67 -42.32 10.84
CA MET A 1 -3.81 -41.27 10.23
C MET A 1 -4.08 -41.26 8.73
N SER A 2 -5.09 -40.50 8.29
CA SER A 2 -5.33 -40.23 6.87
C SER A 2 -4.81 -38.82 6.61
N ARG A 3 -3.82 -38.69 5.73
CA ARG A 3 -3.33 -37.39 5.28
C ARG A 3 -4.36 -36.86 4.28
N ASP A 4 -5.14 -35.87 4.67
CA ASP A 4 -5.91 -35.07 3.72
C ASP A 4 -4.92 -34.40 2.76
N ALA A 5 -4.88 -34.92 1.54
CA ALA A 5 -4.13 -34.33 0.45
C ALA A 5 -4.76 -32.96 0.15
N ALA A 6 -3.99 -31.89 0.41
CA ALA A 6 -4.38 -30.54 0.03
C ALA A 6 -4.72 -30.51 -1.47
N ALA A 7 -5.93 -30.02 -1.79
CA ALA A 7 -6.39 -29.88 -3.16
C ALA A 7 -5.40 -29.02 -3.97
N PRO A 8 -5.17 -29.34 -5.26
CA PRO A 8 -4.24 -28.59 -6.09
C PRO A 8 -4.69 -27.13 -6.22
N THR A 9 -3.85 -26.20 -5.75
CA THR A 9 -4.07 -24.76 -5.92
C THR A 9 -4.07 -24.46 -7.42
N SER A 10 -5.23 -24.10 -7.97
CA SER A 10 -5.33 -23.70 -9.38
C SER A 10 -4.40 -22.53 -9.66
N THR A 11 -3.38 -22.74 -10.48
CA THR A 11 -2.42 -21.73 -10.96
C THR A 11 -3.06 -20.83 -12.03
N GLY A 12 -4.15 -20.15 -11.66
CA GLY A 12 -4.65 -19.01 -12.43
C GLY A 12 -3.76 -17.79 -12.20
N THR A 13 -3.65 -16.89 -13.18
CA THR A 13 -2.97 -15.60 -13.00
C THR A 13 -3.69 -14.80 -11.91
N VAL A 14 -3.02 -14.56 -10.79
CA VAL A 14 -3.56 -13.74 -9.69
C VAL A 14 -3.00 -12.33 -9.80
N GLY A 15 -3.87 -11.32 -9.67
CA GLY A 15 -3.45 -9.92 -9.67
C GLY A 15 -2.54 -9.60 -8.47
N ALA A 16 -1.41 -8.93 -8.72
CA ALA A 16 -0.42 -8.63 -7.68
C ALA A 16 -1.01 -7.80 -6.52
N GLY A 17 -1.92 -6.87 -6.81
CA GLY A 17 -2.59 -6.08 -5.77
C GLY A 17 -3.43 -6.92 -4.79
N LEU A 18 -4.04 -8.02 -5.25
CA LEU A 18 -4.72 -8.98 -4.38
C LEU A 18 -3.73 -9.71 -3.46
N LEU A 19 -2.55 -10.08 -3.98
CA LEU A 19 -1.52 -10.73 -3.16
C LEU A 19 -0.97 -9.78 -2.09
N VAL A 20 -0.79 -8.49 -2.42
CA VAL A 20 -0.44 -7.46 -1.44
C VAL A 20 -1.50 -7.36 -0.34
N ALA A 21 -2.78 -7.22 -0.73
CA ALA A 21 -3.87 -7.11 0.24
C ALA A 21 -3.99 -8.35 1.15
N ARG A 22 -3.86 -9.56 0.59
CA ARG A 22 -3.85 -10.82 1.36
C ARG A 22 -2.74 -10.82 2.41
N ARG A 23 -1.54 -10.37 2.02
CA ARG A 23 -0.41 -10.32 2.94
C ARG A 23 -0.64 -9.30 4.06
N LEU A 24 -1.16 -8.12 3.74
CA LEU A 24 -1.53 -7.11 4.73
C LEU A 24 -2.56 -7.67 5.72
N ARG A 25 -3.64 -8.27 5.21
CA ARG A 25 -4.70 -8.86 6.05
C ARG A 25 -4.18 -9.97 6.95
N ALA A 26 -3.35 -10.86 6.42
CA ALA A 26 -2.71 -11.94 7.20
C ALA A 26 -1.76 -11.40 8.29
N SER A 27 -1.26 -10.17 8.14
CA SER A 27 -0.45 -9.47 9.15
C SER A 27 -1.27 -8.63 10.13
N GLY A 28 -2.61 -8.77 10.13
CA GLY A 28 -3.49 -8.03 11.05
C GLY A 28 -3.76 -6.58 10.63
N ILE A 29 -3.41 -6.19 9.41
CA ILE A 29 -3.67 -4.85 8.88
C ILE A 29 -5.05 -4.86 8.22
N ASP A 30 -5.92 -3.96 8.68
CA ASP A 30 -7.30 -3.84 8.19
C ASP A 30 -7.65 -2.45 7.65
N THR A 31 -6.72 -1.49 7.74
CA THR A 31 -6.93 -0.09 7.35
C THR A 31 -5.72 0.40 6.56
N MET A 32 -5.98 1.07 5.44
CA MET A 32 -4.96 1.71 4.61
C MET A 32 -5.38 3.15 4.28
N PHE A 33 -4.47 4.09 4.46
CA PHE A 33 -4.65 5.50 4.12
C PHE A 33 -4.16 5.77 2.71
N THR A 34 -4.79 6.70 1.99
CA THR A 34 -4.40 6.98 0.62
C THR A 34 -4.93 8.34 0.15
N LEU A 35 -4.40 8.81 -0.97
CA LEU A 35 -5.10 9.72 -1.87
C LEU A 35 -5.19 9.00 -3.22
N SER A 36 -6.41 8.82 -3.71
CA SER A 36 -6.69 8.01 -4.90
C SER A 36 -5.86 8.42 -6.12
N GLY A 37 -5.26 7.42 -6.78
CA GLY A 37 -4.53 7.59 -8.03
C GLY A 37 -4.42 6.28 -8.81
N GLY A 38 -4.37 6.39 -10.14
CA GLY A 38 -4.51 5.24 -11.06
C GLY A 38 -3.48 4.11 -10.85
N HIS A 39 -2.28 4.44 -10.39
CA HIS A 39 -1.24 3.45 -10.09
C HIS A 39 -1.60 2.50 -8.93
N LEU A 40 -2.58 2.87 -8.11
CA LEU A 40 -2.96 2.14 -6.89
C LEU A 40 -4.18 1.24 -7.07
N PHE A 41 -4.90 1.34 -8.19
CA PHE A 41 -6.22 0.70 -8.36
C PHE A 41 -6.18 -0.82 -8.15
N SER A 42 -5.15 -1.50 -8.63
CA SER A 42 -5.02 -2.95 -8.42
C SER A 42 -4.90 -3.34 -6.92
N ILE A 43 -4.27 -2.50 -6.10
CA ILE A 43 -4.19 -2.69 -4.65
C ILE A 43 -5.55 -2.41 -4.02
N TYR A 44 -6.28 -1.39 -4.49
CA TYR A 44 -7.63 -1.10 -4.00
C TYR A 44 -8.61 -2.24 -4.26
N ASP A 45 -8.55 -2.87 -5.44
CA ASP A 45 -9.34 -4.05 -5.76
C ASP A 45 -9.01 -5.22 -4.80
N GLY A 46 -7.72 -5.41 -4.53
CA GLY A 46 -7.25 -6.36 -3.51
C GLY A 46 -7.79 -6.04 -2.12
N CYS A 47 -7.67 -4.80 -1.67
CA CYS A 47 -8.16 -4.35 -0.36
C CYS A 47 -9.67 -4.52 -0.23
N ARG A 48 -10.44 -4.20 -1.28
CA ARG A 48 -11.89 -4.43 -1.32
C ARG A 48 -12.21 -5.93 -1.17
N THR A 49 -11.45 -6.79 -1.81
CA THR A 49 -11.63 -8.25 -1.75
C THR A 49 -11.31 -8.81 -0.37
N GLU A 50 -10.24 -8.32 0.26
CA GLU A 50 -9.72 -8.83 1.55
C GLU A 50 -10.28 -8.07 2.77
N GLY A 51 -11.23 -7.16 2.57
CA GLY A 51 -11.88 -6.40 3.65
C GLY A 51 -10.96 -5.40 4.35
N ILE A 52 -9.99 -4.82 3.63
CA ILE A 52 -9.16 -3.72 4.12
C ILE A 52 -9.87 -2.40 3.82
N ARG A 53 -10.16 -1.64 4.86
CA ARG A 53 -10.79 -0.33 4.79
C ARG A 53 -9.84 0.70 4.19
N LEU A 54 -10.26 1.35 3.11
CA LEU A 54 -9.54 2.46 2.50
C LEU A 54 -10.01 3.79 3.10
N ILE A 55 -9.07 4.61 3.57
CA ILE A 55 -9.31 5.97 4.04
C ILE A 55 -8.68 6.93 3.05
N ASP A 56 -9.52 7.54 2.21
CA ASP A 56 -9.11 8.52 1.20
C ASP A 56 -9.02 9.92 1.83
N THR A 57 -7.94 10.64 1.53
CA THR A 57 -7.69 12.01 2.00
C THR A 57 -7.67 12.99 0.82
N ARG A 58 -7.45 14.28 1.11
CA ARG A 58 -7.34 15.34 0.09
C ARG A 58 -5.90 15.81 -0.14
N HIS A 59 -4.94 15.20 0.54
CA HIS A 59 -3.52 15.46 0.40
C HIS A 59 -2.70 14.26 0.89
N GLU A 60 -1.63 13.89 0.19
CA GLU A 60 -0.81 12.71 0.51
C GLU A 60 -0.10 12.85 1.85
N GLN A 61 0.37 14.05 2.18
CA GLN A 61 0.92 14.36 3.50
C GLN A 61 -0.07 14.03 4.63
N THR A 62 -1.36 14.34 4.46
CA THR A 62 -2.40 13.97 5.43
C THR A 62 -2.56 12.46 5.53
N ALA A 63 -2.57 11.74 4.40
CA ALA A 63 -2.67 10.27 4.42
C ALA A 63 -1.48 9.63 5.15
N ALA A 64 -0.27 10.11 4.89
CA ALA A 64 0.95 9.57 5.48
C ALA A 64 1.04 9.88 6.99
N PHE A 65 0.72 11.10 7.43
CA PHE A 65 0.64 11.41 8.86
C PHE A 65 -0.48 10.64 9.57
N ALA A 66 -1.61 10.41 8.90
CA ALA A 66 -2.69 9.60 9.45
C ALA A 66 -2.24 8.13 9.65
N ALA A 67 -1.47 7.57 8.72
CA ALA A 67 -0.88 6.23 8.86
C ALA A 67 0.11 6.15 10.03
N GLU A 68 0.99 7.15 10.18
CA GLU A 68 1.90 7.23 11.32
C GLU A 68 1.11 7.30 12.65
N GLY A 69 0.13 8.20 12.74
CA GLY A 69 -0.74 8.34 13.91
C GLY A 69 -1.49 7.05 14.23
N TRP A 70 -2.03 6.38 13.21
CA TRP A 70 -2.68 5.08 13.34
C TRP A 70 -1.75 4.04 13.95
N SER A 71 -0.49 3.99 13.50
CA SER A 71 0.50 3.05 14.03
C SER A 71 0.78 3.24 15.52
N LYS A 72 0.86 4.50 15.96
CA LYS A 72 1.15 4.88 17.34
C LYS A 72 0.02 4.47 18.28
N VAL A 73 -1.23 4.69 17.85
CA VAL A 73 -2.42 4.40 18.66
C VAL A 73 -2.76 2.91 18.67
N THR A 74 -2.69 2.24 17.51
CA THR A 74 -3.14 0.84 17.39
C THR A 74 -2.06 -0.18 17.69
N ARG A 75 -0.78 0.22 17.69
CA ARG A 75 0.38 -0.68 17.78
C ARG A 75 0.44 -1.72 16.66
N VAL A 76 -0.22 -1.44 15.53
CA VAL A 76 -0.14 -2.18 14.27
C VAL A 76 0.57 -1.29 13.25
N PRO A 77 1.40 -1.81 12.32
CA PRO A 77 2.03 -0.97 11.32
C PRO A 77 1.02 -0.11 10.55
N GLY A 78 1.28 1.20 10.46
CA GLY A 78 0.46 2.12 9.68
C GLY A 78 0.74 1.92 8.19
N VAL A 79 -0.30 1.78 7.37
CA VAL A 79 -0.13 1.57 5.92
C VAL A 79 -0.67 2.76 5.15
N VAL A 80 0.15 3.30 4.27
CA VAL A 80 -0.24 4.36 3.33
C VAL A 80 0.12 3.96 1.90
N ALA A 81 -0.81 4.16 0.97
CA ALA A 81 -0.58 4.01 -0.47
C ALA A 81 -0.58 5.37 -1.16
N LEU A 82 0.48 5.67 -1.90
CA LEU A 82 0.73 6.95 -2.56
C LEU A 82 0.96 6.74 -4.05
N THR A 83 0.26 7.47 -4.93
CA THR A 83 0.46 7.34 -6.39
C THR A 83 1.85 7.82 -6.82
N ALA A 84 2.26 7.50 -8.05
CA ALA A 84 3.56 7.86 -8.59
C ALA A 84 3.87 9.37 -8.59
N GLY A 85 5.15 9.70 -8.71
CA GLY A 85 5.63 11.08 -8.82
C GLY A 85 5.24 11.94 -7.61
N PRO A 86 4.45 13.01 -7.81
CA PRO A 86 4.08 13.92 -6.74
C PRO A 86 3.39 13.22 -5.56
N GLY A 87 2.68 12.11 -5.79
CA GLY A 87 2.01 11.39 -4.72
C GLY A 87 2.98 10.86 -3.67
N VAL A 88 4.08 10.22 -4.11
CA VAL A 88 5.14 9.75 -3.21
C VAL A 88 5.86 10.94 -2.57
N THR A 89 6.26 11.94 -3.35
CA THR A 89 7.07 13.06 -2.84
C THR A 89 6.31 13.91 -1.82
N ASN A 90 5.00 14.10 -2.00
CA ASN A 90 4.15 14.83 -1.05
C ASN A 90 4.03 14.12 0.31
N GLY A 91 4.28 12.81 0.38
CA GLY A 91 4.28 12.03 1.62
C GLY A 91 5.61 12.07 2.39
N MET A 92 6.70 12.58 1.80
CA MET A 92 8.06 12.41 2.36
C MET A 92 8.25 13.06 3.73
N SER A 93 7.59 14.20 4.01
CA SER A 93 7.68 14.82 5.34
C SER A 93 7.20 13.89 6.45
N ALA A 94 6.10 13.15 6.22
CA ALA A 94 5.57 12.20 7.18
C ALA A 94 6.44 10.93 7.26
N MET A 95 7.07 10.50 6.16
CA MET A 95 8.06 9.42 6.19
C MET A 95 9.27 9.77 7.06
N GLY A 96 9.79 10.98 6.92
CA GLY A 96 10.88 11.48 7.77
C GLY A 96 10.47 11.58 9.25
N ALA A 97 9.25 12.06 9.52
CA ALA A 97 8.71 12.11 10.88
C ALA A 97 8.55 10.71 11.50
N ALA A 98 7.95 9.76 10.77
CA ALA A 98 7.80 8.38 11.22
C ALA A 98 9.16 7.73 11.50
N GLN A 99 10.17 7.98 10.66
CA GLN A 99 11.53 7.51 10.88
C GLN A 99 12.13 8.10 12.16
N GLN A 100 12.05 9.42 12.36
CA GLN A 100 12.56 10.06 13.59
C GLN A 100 11.84 9.53 14.84
N ASN A 101 10.54 9.29 14.73
CA ASN A 101 9.69 8.80 15.82
C ASN A 101 9.75 7.27 16.00
N GLN A 102 10.52 6.55 15.20
CA GLN A 102 10.60 5.08 15.20
C GLN A 102 9.22 4.41 15.12
N SER A 103 8.32 5.01 14.34
CA SER A 103 6.94 4.54 14.17
C SER A 103 6.87 3.50 13.06
N PRO A 104 6.28 2.32 13.30
CA PRO A 104 6.20 1.27 12.28
C PRO A 104 5.23 1.69 11.19
N MET A 105 5.76 1.98 10.00
CA MET A 105 4.97 2.42 8.85
C MET A 105 5.41 1.70 7.57
N LEU A 106 4.44 1.29 6.75
CA LEU A 106 4.64 0.75 5.41
C LEU A 106 4.09 1.72 4.38
N VAL A 107 4.94 2.15 3.45
CA VAL A 107 4.58 3.04 2.35
C VAL A 107 4.57 2.24 1.04
N LEU A 108 3.41 2.19 0.39
CA LEU A 108 3.23 1.58 -0.93
C LEU A 108 3.22 2.69 -1.98
N GLY A 109 4.38 2.91 -2.61
CA GLY A 109 4.55 3.91 -3.67
C GLY A 109 4.21 3.35 -5.05
N GLY A 110 3.32 4.02 -5.76
CA GLY A 110 3.14 3.84 -7.20
C GLY A 110 4.38 4.30 -7.95
N ARG A 111 4.58 3.76 -9.16
CA ARG A 111 5.65 4.16 -10.06
C ARG A 111 5.20 4.12 -11.51
N ALA A 112 5.90 4.87 -12.36
CA ALA A 112 5.77 4.75 -13.80
C ALA A 112 6.11 3.33 -14.28
N PRO A 113 5.58 2.88 -15.44
CA PRO A 113 5.88 1.56 -15.98
C PRO A 113 7.38 1.34 -16.16
N ALA A 114 7.90 0.22 -15.65
CA ALA A 114 9.32 -0.11 -15.72
C ALA A 114 9.88 -0.15 -17.17
N LEU A 115 9.05 -0.56 -18.13
CA LEU A 115 9.42 -0.61 -19.55
C LEU A 115 9.68 0.77 -20.17
N ARG A 116 9.30 1.86 -19.49
CA ARG A 116 9.47 3.24 -19.95
C ARG A 116 10.47 4.04 -19.11
N TRP A 117 11.26 3.35 -18.27
CA TRP A 117 12.22 3.99 -17.41
C TRP A 117 13.25 4.81 -18.20
N GLY A 118 13.48 6.06 -17.79
CA GLY A 118 14.43 6.98 -18.40
C GLY A 118 13.92 7.62 -19.70
N MET A 119 12.64 7.43 -20.04
CA MET A 119 12.03 8.00 -21.25
C MET A 119 11.23 9.28 -20.97
N GLY A 120 11.29 9.83 -19.76
CA GLY A 120 10.52 11.01 -19.36
C GLY A 120 9.03 10.70 -19.25
N SER A 121 8.69 9.51 -18.76
CA SER A 121 7.29 9.11 -18.58
C SER A 121 6.59 10.03 -17.58
N LEU A 122 5.28 10.20 -17.75
CA LEU A 122 4.46 10.93 -16.79
C LEU A 122 4.68 10.38 -15.37
N GLN A 123 4.99 11.27 -14.42
CA GLN A 123 5.23 10.95 -13.00
C GLN A 123 6.40 9.99 -12.74
N GLU A 124 7.37 9.92 -13.65
CA GLU A 124 8.66 9.26 -13.44
C GLU A 124 9.53 10.02 -12.44
N ILE A 125 9.97 9.33 -11.39
CA ILE A 125 10.93 9.78 -10.37
C ILE A 125 11.72 8.55 -9.89
N ASP A 126 12.95 8.76 -9.40
CA ASP A 126 13.81 7.74 -8.76
C ASP A 126 13.43 7.51 -7.30
#